data_AF-A0A9E3BMU8-F1
#
_entry.id   AF-A0A9E3BMU8-F1
#
_cell.length_a   1.000
_cell.length_b   1.000
_cell.length_c   1.000
_cell.angle_alpha   90.00
_cell.angle_beta   90.00
_cell.angle_gamma   90.00
#
_symmetry.space_group_name_H-M   'P 1'
#
loop_
_entity.id
_entity.type
_entity.pdbx_description
1 polymer ?
#
loop_
_entity_poly.entity_id
_entity_poly.type
_entity_poly.pdbx_seq_one_letter_code
_entity_poly.pdbx_strand_id
1 'polypeptide(L)'
;MDASTVSGVDRLLALVARRMAQTDEDPFGNPVMSVALAIGRLIDDGELDAAAVSAIVRQLRDAAFRDRAHRLAAYVGGTDTAANEAALAAVARTVLRPDPSDSPVRWAEFRASVARPRYAAVFTAHPTFALSPEAAASLAALANGAAEAPTLASHRPPPITLGEEFARAVAAISNGRDALDRLNDALLAIASKAWPERWTELLPCPIVLASWVGYDTDGRTDIGWAETLGLRLRMKQLQLERLAG
;
A
#
# COMPACT_ATOMS: atom_id res chain seq x y z
N MET A 1 22.41 -16.23 13.78
CA MET A 1 22.60 -14.79 13.97
C MET A 1 23.75 -14.65 14.95
N ASP A 2 24.83 -13.95 14.60
CA ASP A 2 26.01 -13.86 15.45
C ASP A 2 25.71 -12.93 16.65
N ALA A 3 26.00 -13.39 17.87
CA ALA A 3 25.78 -12.63 19.09
C ALA A 3 26.57 -11.31 19.10
N SER A 4 27.66 -11.23 18.32
CA SER A 4 28.46 -10.01 18.12
C SER A 4 27.67 -8.88 17.44
N THR A 5 26.74 -9.21 16.52
CA THR A 5 26.02 -8.22 15.71
C THR A 5 24.83 -7.64 16.46
N VAL A 6 24.14 -8.46 17.26
CA VAL A 6 23.08 -8.01 18.19
C VAL A 6 23.66 -7.05 19.24
N SER A 7 24.82 -7.41 19.81
CA SER A 7 25.58 -6.57 20.74
C SER A 7 25.96 -5.21 20.13
N GLY A 8 26.30 -5.17 18.84
CA GLY A 8 26.66 -3.93 18.13
C GLY A 8 25.50 -2.95 17.95
N VAL A 9 24.29 -3.42 17.63
CA VAL A 9 23.11 -2.56 17.46
C VAL A 9 22.65 -1.98 18.79
N ASP A 10 22.54 -2.81 19.84
CA ASP A 10 22.12 -2.34 21.15
C ASP A 10 23.11 -1.33 21.73
N ARG A 11 24.41 -1.57 21.51
CA ARG A 11 25.49 -0.63 21.87
C ARG A 11 25.33 0.71 21.13
N LEU A 12 25.05 0.70 19.83
CA LEU A 12 24.92 1.93 19.04
C LEU A 12 23.63 2.68 19.39
N LEU A 13 22.51 1.98 19.60
CA LEU A 13 21.25 2.56 20.05
C LEU A 13 21.39 3.18 21.44
N ALA A 14 22.08 2.51 22.37
CA ALA A 14 22.38 3.07 23.69
C ALA A 14 23.28 4.31 23.60
N LEU A 15 24.25 4.32 22.67
CA LEU A 15 25.07 5.50 22.40
C LEU A 15 24.22 6.67 21.88
N VAL A 16 23.35 6.42 20.90
CA VAL A 16 22.42 7.43 20.37
C VAL A 16 21.52 7.98 21.47
N ALA A 17 20.85 7.11 22.23
CA ALA A 17 19.97 7.52 23.32
C ALA A 17 20.70 8.38 24.37
N ARG A 18 21.94 7.99 24.74
CA ARG A 18 22.76 8.77 25.67
C ARG A 18 23.15 10.14 25.10
N ARG A 19 23.49 10.23 23.82
CA ARG A 19 23.83 11.51 23.16
C ARG A 19 22.62 12.41 22.98
N MET A 20 21.45 11.85 22.68
CA MET A 20 20.21 12.62 22.59
C MET A 20 19.82 13.19 23.96
N ALA A 21 19.87 12.39 25.03
CA ALA A 21 19.59 12.85 26.38
C ALA A 21 20.54 13.98 26.85
N GLN A 22 21.82 13.92 26.48
CA GLN A 22 22.79 15.00 26.76
C GLN A 22 22.51 16.29 25.99
N THR A 23 21.81 16.21 24.86
CA THR A 23 21.47 17.38 24.05
C THR A 23 20.20 18.06 24.57
N ASP A 24 19.30 17.33 25.25
CA ASP A 24 18.16 17.94 25.94
C ASP A 24 18.61 18.89 27.07
N GLU A 25 19.84 18.71 27.58
CA GLU A 25 20.47 19.58 28.59
C GLU A 25 21.30 20.73 27.97
N ASP A 26 21.58 20.70 26.67
CA ASP A 26 22.35 21.72 25.94
C ASP A 26 21.54 22.31 24.77
N PRO A 27 20.94 23.50 24.93
CA PRO A 27 20.12 24.12 23.88
C PRO A 27 20.91 24.53 22.62
N PHE A 28 22.24 24.46 22.63
CA PHE A 28 23.10 24.69 21.47
C PHE A 28 23.71 23.39 20.90
N GLY A 29 23.42 22.25 21.52
CA GLY A 29 23.93 20.96 21.12
C GLY A 29 23.37 20.52 19.76
N ASN A 30 24.23 19.91 18.94
CA ASN A 30 23.80 19.21 17.73
C ASN A 30 23.87 17.69 17.99
N PRO A 31 22.72 17.03 18.27
CA PRO A 31 22.69 15.63 18.68
C PRO A 31 23.19 14.73 17.54
N VAL A 32 22.90 15.08 16.29
CA VAL A 32 23.33 14.32 15.11
C VAL A 32 24.84 14.39 14.96
N MET A 33 25.44 15.57 15.11
CA MET A 33 26.90 15.73 15.06
C MET A 33 27.58 14.99 16.22
N SER A 34 27.02 15.07 17.42
CA SER A 34 27.54 14.38 18.61
C SER A 34 27.57 12.86 18.43
N VAL A 35 26.50 12.29 17.86
CA VAL A 35 26.44 10.87 17.48
C VAL A 35 27.45 10.56 16.38
N ALA A 36 27.54 11.38 15.32
CA ALA A 36 28.46 11.16 14.21
C ALA A 36 29.93 11.16 14.67
N LEU A 37 30.31 12.08 15.55
CA LEU A 37 31.65 12.13 16.16
C LEU A 37 31.94 10.92 17.04
N ALA A 38 30.94 10.44 17.80
CA ALA A 38 31.10 9.26 18.63
C ALA A 38 31.28 7.99 17.78
N ILE A 39 30.53 7.85 16.69
CA ILE A 39 30.72 6.77 15.72
C ILE A 39 32.09 6.88 15.04
N GLY A 40 32.50 8.10 14.64
CA GLY A 40 33.81 8.35 14.05
C GLY A 40 34.96 7.88 14.94
N ARG A 41 34.93 8.21 16.24
CA ARG A 41 35.93 7.73 17.21
C ARG A 41 35.98 6.22 17.33
N LEU A 42 34.82 5.55 17.36
CA LEU A 42 34.78 4.08 17.39
C LEU A 42 35.42 3.45 16.14
N ILE A 43 35.32 4.14 14.99
CA ILE A 43 35.98 3.71 13.75
C ILE A 43 37.48 3.96 13.82
N ASP A 44 37.90 5.15 14.26
CA ASP A 44 39.32 5.53 14.40
C ASP A 44 40.07 4.61 15.39
N ASP A 45 39.40 4.21 16.47
CA ASP A 45 39.93 3.31 17.51
C ASP A 45 39.89 1.82 17.07
N GLY A 46 39.34 1.51 15.89
CA GLY A 46 39.23 0.15 15.36
C GLY A 46 38.17 -0.73 16.04
N GLU A 47 37.33 -0.14 16.90
CA GLU A 47 36.25 -0.84 17.60
C GLU A 47 35.00 -1.07 16.74
N LEU A 48 34.87 -0.32 15.63
CA LEU A 48 33.78 -0.42 14.68
C LEU A 48 34.31 -0.33 13.25
N ASP A 49 33.97 -1.29 12.39
CA ASP A 49 34.33 -1.27 10.98
C ASP A 49 33.13 -0.98 10.06
N ALA A 50 33.41 -0.77 8.77
CA ALA A 50 32.38 -0.49 7.78
C ALA A 50 31.37 -1.65 7.61
N ALA A 51 31.80 -2.90 7.84
CA ALA A 51 30.93 -4.07 7.75
C ALA A 51 29.92 -4.11 8.89
N ALA A 52 30.36 -3.80 10.12
CA ALA A 52 29.53 -3.66 11.30
C ALA A 52 28.54 -2.51 11.17
N VAL A 53 28.98 -1.33 10.71
CA VAL A 53 28.07 -0.19 10.40
C VAL A 53 27.00 -0.62 9.39
N SER A 54 27.41 -1.28 8.31
CA SER A 54 26.48 -1.76 7.28
C SER A 54 25.48 -2.80 7.82
N ALA A 55 25.91 -3.67 8.74
CA ALA A 55 25.04 -4.64 9.39
C ALA A 55 24.01 -3.95 10.30
N ILE A 56 24.44 -2.95 11.09
CA ILE A 56 23.55 -2.13 11.92
C ILE A 56 22.51 -1.41 11.06
N VAL A 57 22.93 -0.76 9.97
CA VAL A 57 22.02 -0.08 9.04
C VAL A 57 21.00 -1.04 8.44
N ARG A 58 21.41 -2.25 8.04
CA ARG A 58 20.49 -3.29 7.53
C ARG A 58 19.47 -3.71 8.59
N GLN A 59 19.91 -3.94 9.82
CA GLN A 59 19.00 -4.33 10.91
C GLN A 59 17.97 -3.23 11.22
N LEU A 60 18.40 -1.97 11.32
CA LEU A 60 17.49 -0.83 11.53
C LEU A 60 16.52 -0.66 10.37
N ARG A 61 17.00 -0.80 9.12
CA ARG A 61 16.18 -0.77 7.92
C ARG A 61 15.11 -1.86 7.95
N ASP A 62 15.46 -3.09 8.31
CA ASP A 62 14.55 -4.24 8.31
C ASP A 62 13.52 -4.14 9.44
N ALA A 63 13.92 -3.64 10.61
CA ALA A 63 12.99 -3.33 11.70
C ALA A 63 11.99 -2.24 11.29
N ALA A 64 12.48 -1.10 10.78
CA ALA A 64 11.63 -0.02 10.30
C ALA A 64 10.69 -0.44 9.16
N PHE A 65 11.13 -1.38 8.33
CA PHE A 65 10.34 -1.95 7.24
C PHE A 65 9.17 -2.80 7.76
N ARG A 66 9.38 -3.63 8.78
CA ARG A 66 8.29 -4.37 9.46
C ARG A 66 7.32 -3.43 10.17
N ASP A 67 7.84 -2.45 10.91
CA ASP A 67 6.99 -1.46 11.59
C ASP A 67 6.15 -0.67 10.58
N ARG A 68 6.74 -0.33 9.43
CA ARG A 68 6.01 0.30 8.32
C ARG A 68 4.88 -0.61 7.85
N ALA A 69 5.11 -1.90 7.63
CA ALA A 69 4.06 -2.84 7.23
C ALA A 69 2.91 -2.90 8.25
N HIS A 70 3.22 -2.98 9.55
CA HIS A 70 2.21 -2.97 10.61
C HIS A 70 1.40 -1.67 10.63
N ARG A 71 2.04 -0.51 10.48
CA ARG A 71 1.34 0.77 10.36
C ARG A 71 0.44 0.82 9.13
N LEU A 72 0.90 0.31 7.98
CA LEU A 72 0.07 0.23 6.77
C LEU A 72 -1.16 -0.64 7.00
N ALA A 73 -0.98 -1.83 7.58
CA ALA A 73 -2.07 -2.75 7.91
C ALA A 73 -3.12 -2.07 8.80
N ALA A 74 -2.68 -1.43 9.89
CA ALA A 74 -3.57 -0.71 10.80
C ALA A 74 -4.28 0.47 10.12
N TYR A 75 -3.57 1.23 9.28
CA TYR A 75 -4.13 2.38 8.56
C TYR A 75 -5.28 2.00 7.63
N VAL A 76 -5.22 0.84 6.97
CA VAL A 76 -6.27 0.38 6.04
C VAL A 76 -7.40 -0.42 6.71
N GLY A 77 -7.40 -0.53 8.05
CA GLY A 77 -8.46 -1.23 8.80
C GLY A 77 -8.12 -2.66 9.22
N GLY A 78 -6.87 -3.10 9.03
CA GLY A 78 -6.38 -4.42 9.44
C GLY A 78 -6.46 -5.47 8.33
N THR A 79 -6.09 -6.71 8.68
CA THR A 79 -5.97 -7.85 7.76
C THR A 79 -7.04 -8.92 7.94
N ASP A 80 -7.99 -8.71 8.86
CA ASP A 80 -9.07 -9.67 9.11
C ASP A 80 -10.10 -9.64 7.97
N THR A 81 -10.12 -10.71 7.18
CA THR A 81 -11.05 -10.90 6.06
C THR A 81 -12.51 -10.84 6.52
N ALA A 82 -12.85 -11.44 7.67
CA ALA A 82 -14.22 -11.48 8.16
C ALA A 82 -14.71 -10.08 8.55
N ALA A 83 -13.86 -9.28 9.19
CA ALA A 83 -14.16 -7.88 9.49
C ALA A 83 -14.38 -7.06 8.21
N ASN A 84 -13.55 -7.26 7.18
CA ASN A 84 -13.69 -6.59 5.89
C ASN A 84 -15.00 -6.94 5.18
N GLU A 85 -15.37 -8.23 5.15
CA GLU A 85 -16.65 -8.69 4.58
C GLU A 85 -17.84 -8.12 5.35
N ALA A 86 -17.76 -8.08 6.69
CA ALA A 86 -18.80 -7.48 7.53
C ALA A 86 -18.97 -5.98 7.25
N ALA A 87 -17.88 -5.25 7.00
CA ALA A 87 -17.90 -3.84 6.63
C ALA A 87 -18.58 -3.61 5.27
N LEU A 88 -18.25 -4.41 4.25
CA LEU A 88 -18.92 -4.35 2.94
C LEU A 88 -20.42 -4.68 3.03
N ALA A 89 -20.77 -5.70 3.82
CA ALA A 89 -22.17 -6.03 4.09
C ALA A 89 -22.89 -4.90 4.84
N ALA A 90 -22.20 -4.17 5.72
CA ALA A 90 -22.75 -2.98 6.38
C ALA A 90 -23.04 -1.87 5.38
N VAL A 91 -22.14 -1.59 4.43
CA VAL A 91 -22.39 -0.64 3.33
C VAL A 91 -23.63 -1.05 2.55
N ALA A 92 -23.75 -2.31 2.15
CA ALA A 92 -24.90 -2.80 1.40
C ALA A 92 -26.23 -2.64 2.19
N ARG A 93 -26.21 -2.91 3.51
CA ARG A 93 -27.36 -2.66 4.40
C ARG A 93 -27.73 -1.18 4.47
N THR A 94 -26.75 -0.29 4.62
CA THR A 94 -26.99 1.15 4.66
C THR A 94 -27.56 1.67 3.36
N VAL A 95 -27.10 1.17 2.21
CA VAL A 95 -27.68 1.55 0.90
C VAL A 95 -29.12 1.06 0.76
N LEU A 96 -29.43 -0.16 1.22
CA LEU A 96 -30.80 -0.68 1.23
C LEU A 96 -31.71 0.07 2.21
N ARG A 97 -31.16 0.51 3.34
CA ARG A 97 -31.90 1.13 4.42
C ARG A 97 -31.03 2.19 5.10
N PRO A 98 -31.06 3.45 4.61
CA PRO A 98 -30.24 4.53 5.14
C PRO A 98 -30.56 4.87 6.60
N ASP A 99 -31.84 4.83 6.98
CA ASP A 99 -32.29 4.90 8.37
C ASP A 99 -32.60 3.48 8.87
N PRO A 100 -31.80 2.90 9.77
CA PRO A 100 -32.02 1.55 10.28
C PRO A 100 -33.40 1.31 10.91
N SER A 101 -34.06 2.37 11.37
CA SER A 101 -35.38 2.35 12.00
C SER A 101 -36.54 2.44 11.00
N ASP A 102 -36.28 2.72 9.72
CA ASP A 102 -37.28 2.82 8.67
C ASP A 102 -37.33 1.57 7.76
N SER A 103 -38.28 1.53 6.84
CA SER A 103 -38.39 0.52 5.80
C SER A 103 -37.24 0.61 4.80
N PRO A 104 -36.87 -0.51 4.14
CA PRO A 104 -35.96 -0.46 3.00
C PRO A 104 -36.44 0.52 1.92
N VAL A 105 -35.49 1.16 1.23
CA VAL A 105 -35.80 2.00 0.07
C VAL A 105 -36.49 1.19 -1.02
N ARG A 106 -37.18 1.87 -1.94
CA ARG A 106 -37.82 1.17 -3.07
C ARG A 106 -36.77 0.61 -4.02
N TRP A 107 -37.07 -0.48 -4.72
CA TRP A 107 -36.16 -1.11 -5.70
C TRP A 107 -35.55 -0.09 -6.69
N ALA A 108 -36.38 0.80 -7.23
CA ALA A 108 -35.93 1.80 -8.20
C ALA A 108 -34.88 2.75 -7.61
N GLU A 109 -35.01 3.11 -6.33
CA GLU A 109 -34.06 3.97 -5.61
C GLU A 109 -32.76 3.22 -5.31
N PHE A 110 -32.86 1.97 -4.82
CA PHE A 110 -31.70 1.11 -4.61
C PHE A 110 -30.90 0.93 -5.90
N ARG A 111 -31.56 0.49 -6.99
CA ARG A 111 -30.93 0.32 -8.30
C ARG A 111 -30.31 1.63 -8.81
N ALA A 112 -30.98 2.77 -8.66
CA ALA A 112 -30.42 4.07 -9.07
C ALA A 112 -29.20 4.50 -8.24
N SER A 113 -29.07 4.02 -7.00
CA SER A 113 -27.93 4.31 -6.14
C SER A 113 -26.68 3.50 -6.50
N VAL A 114 -26.85 2.24 -6.95
CA VAL A 114 -25.73 1.32 -7.18
C VAL A 114 -25.45 0.97 -8.64
N ALA A 115 -26.39 1.15 -9.56
CA ALA A 115 -26.22 0.73 -10.96
C ALA A 115 -25.60 1.81 -11.86
N ARG A 116 -25.05 2.87 -11.28
CA ARG A 116 -24.35 3.96 -11.99
C ARG A 116 -23.11 4.39 -11.22
N PRO A 117 -22.02 4.76 -11.90
CA PRO A 117 -20.84 5.29 -11.23
C PRO A 117 -21.17 6.52 -10.41
N ARG A 118 -20.92 6.45 -9.11
CA ARG A 118 -21.02 7.58 -8.16
C ARG A 118 -19.64 8.07 -7.76
N TYR A 119 -18.68 7.17 -7.71
CA TYR A 119 -17.30 7.45 -7.33
C TYR A 119 -16.33 6.88 -8.37
N ALA A 120 -15.17 7.51 -8.47
CA ALA A 120 -14.05 7.01 -9.27
C ALA A 120 -12.79 7.03 -8.41
N ALA A 121 -12.05 5.92 -8.41
CA ALA A 121 -10.69 5.87 -7.89
C ALA A 121 -9.72 5.98 -9.07
N VAL A 122 -8.97 7.07 -9.14
CA VAL A 122 -8.02 7.33 -10.22
C VAL A 122 -6.60 7.08 -9.69
N PHE A 123 -5.94 6.06 -10.21
CA PHE A 123 -4.57 5.71 -9.86
C PHE A 123 -3.58 6.60 -10.61
N THR A 124 -2.70 7.26 -9.87
CA THR A 124 -1.62 8.09 -10.41
C THR A 124 -0.27 7.42 -10.15
N ALA A 125 0.77 7.86 -10.86
CA ALA A 125 2.13 7.41 -10.55
C ALA A 125 2.53 7.89 -9.15
N HIS A 126 3.39 7.13 -8.47
CA HIS A 126 3.90 7.53 -7.17
C HIS A 126 4.99 8.61 -7.36
N PRO A 127 4.94 9.76 -6.68
CA PRO A 127 5.86 10.87 -6.93
C PRO A 127 7.32 10.54 -6.60
N THR A 128 7.54 9.62 -5.66
CA THR A 128 8.87 9.19 -5.22
C THR A 128 8.95 7.68 -5.03
N PHE A 129 9.57 6.96 -5.94
CA PHE A 129 9.81 5.53 -5.72
C PHE A 129 10.97 5.38 -4.74
N ALA A 130 10.68 4.94 -3.52
CA ALA A 130 11.69 4.77 -2.47
C ALA A 130 12.10 3.30 -2.26
N LEU A 131 11.42 2.37 -2.93
CA LEU A 131 11.59 0.93 -2.78
C LEU A 131 11.77 0.27 -4.14
N SER A 132 12.62 -0.75 -4.20
CA SER A 132 12.65 -1.68 -5.32
C SER A 132 11.29 -2.37 -5.50
N PRO A 133 10.96 -2.84 -6.72
CA PRO A 133 9.70 -3.55 -6.96
C PRO A 133 9.47 -4.71 -5.97
N GLU A 134 10.51 -5.49 -5.70
CA GLU A 134 10.51 -6.61 -4.75
C GLU A 134 10.29 -6.16 -3.31
N ALA A 135 11.00 -5.11 -2.85
CA ALA A 135 10.79 -4.55 -1.51
C ALA A 135 9.36 -4.00 -1.37
N ALA A 136 8.84 -3.32 -2.38
CA ALA A 136 7.49 -2.79 -2.32
C ALA A 136 6.40 -3.88 -2.37
N ALA A 137 6.64 -4.99 -3.09
CA ALA A 137 5.75 -6.15 -3.08
C ALA A 137 5.78 -6.87 -1.71
N SER A 138 6.98 -7.05 -1.15
CA SER A 138 7.17 -7.65 0.18
C SER A 138 6.52 -6.81 1.28
N LEU A 139 6.61 -5.48 1.18
CA LEU A 139 5.94 -4.57 2.12
C LEU A 139 4.42 -4.75 2.09
N ALA A 140 3.85 -4.82 0.88
CA ALA A 140 2.41 -5.04 0.71
C ALA A 140 1.98 -6.41 1.23
N ALA A 141 2.77 -7.46 0.98
CA ALA A 141 2.50 -8.81 1.49
C ALA A 141 2.52 -8.85 3.03
N LEU A 142 3.53 -8.25 3.67
CA LEU A 142 3.60 -8.12 5.12
C LEU A 142 2.40 -7.33 5.67
N ALA A 143 2.08 -6.19 5.04
CA ALA A 143 0.92 -5.39 5.45
C ALA A 143 -0.41 -6.13 5.27
N ASN A 144 -0.43 -7.17 4.43
CA ASN A 144 -1.57 -8.06 4.22
C ASN A 144 -1.47 -9.38 5.02
N GLY A 145 -0.60 -9.44 6.04
CA GLY A 145 -0.55 -10.56 6.99
C GLY A 145 0.46 -11.66 6.66
N ALA A 146 1.37 -11.47 5.70
CA ALA A 146 2.48 -12.40 5.52
C ALA A 146 3.35 -12.45 6.80
N ALA A 147 3.76 -13.65 7.21
CA ALA A 147 4.49 -13.86 8.45
C ALA A 147 5.91 -13.27 8.43
N GLU A 148 6.60 -13.37 7.28
CA GLU A 148 7.97 -12.92 7.12
C GLU A 148 8.16 -12.18 5.79
N ALA A 149 9.08 -11.21 5.79
CA ALA A 149 9.59 -10.62 4.56
C ALA A 149 10.91 -11.28 4.17
N PRO A 150 11.19 -11.40 2.86
CA PRO A 150 12.51 -11.80 2.40
C PRO A 150 13.57 -10.82 2.91
N THR A 151 14.75 -11.35 3.24
CA THR A 151 15.91 -10.51 3.55
C THR A 151 16.48 -9.98 2.23
N LEU A 152 16.26 -8.69 1.97
CA LEU A 152 16.75 -8.05 0.75
C LEU A 152 18.11 -7.40 1.00
N ALA A 153 19.05 -7.57 0.07
CA ALA A 153 20.35 -6.91 0.16
C ALA A 153 20.21 -5.39 0.16
N SER A 154 19.29 -4.86 -0.65
CA SER A 154 18.99 -3.44 -0.76
C SER A 154 17.50 -3.20 -1.00
N HIS A 155 16.98 -2.11 -0.45
CA HIS A 155 15.63 -1.61 -0.79
C HIS A 155 15.68 -0.54 -1.88
N ARG A 156 16.88 -0.16 -2.36
CA ARG A 156 17.02 0.94 -3.31
C ARG A 156 16.29 0.63 -4.62
N PRO A 157 15.48 1.56 -5.13
CA PRO A 157 14.81 1.40 -6.43
C PRO A 157 15.82 1.43 -7.58
N PRO A 158 15.57 0.70 -8.68
CA PRO A 158 16.22 0.99 -9.96
C PRO A 158 15.71 2.33 -10.53
N PRO A 159 16.34 2.86 -11.60
CA PRO A 159 15.75 3.94 -12.39
C PRO A 159 14.35 3.56 -12.84
N ILE A 160 13.38 4.41 -12.54
CA ILE A 160 11.98 4.13 -12.81
C ILE A 160 11.65 4.35 -14.27
N THR A 161 10.94 3.38 -14.86
CA THR A 161 10.43 3.49 -16.22
C THR A 161 8.91 3.64 -16.24
N LEU A 162 8.36 4.21 -17.32
CA LEU A 162 6.92 4.27 -17.53
C LEU A 162 6.26 2.88 -17.50
N GLY A 163 6.95 1.86 -17.99
CA GLY A 163 6.47 0.47 -17.94
C GLY A 163 6.36 -0.06 -16.51
N GLU A 164 7.29 0.30 -15.64
CA GLU A 164 7.22 -0.04 -14.21
C GLU A 164 6.09 0.72 -13.51
N GLU A 165 5.94 2.03 -13.74
CA GLU A 165 4.80 2.80 -13.22
C GLU A 165 3.48 2.13 -13.62
N PHE A 166 3.35 1.77 -14.90
CA PHE A 166 2.17 1.11 -15.42
C PHE A 166 1.92 -0.25 -14.75
N ALA A 167 2.95 -1.08 -14.58
CA ALA A 167 2.82 -2.37 -13.92
C ALA A 167 2.34 -2.23 -12.46
N ARG A 168 2.81 -1.20 -11.74
CA ARG A 168 2.36 -0.91 -10.37
C ARG A 168 0.90 -0.44 -10.32
N ALA A 169 0.50 0.42 -11.25
CA ALA A 169 -0.89 0.84 -11.38
C ALA A 169 -1.81 -0.34 -11.72
N VAL A 170 -1.40 -1.21 -12.64
CA VAL A 170 -2.13 -2.43 -12.97
C VAL A 170 -2.31 -3.33 -11.76
N ALA A 171 -1.25 -3.58 -10.97
CA ALA A 171 -1.34 -4.40 -9.76
C ALA A 171 -2.34 -3.80 -8.74
N ALA A 172 -2.30 -2.48 -8.54
CA ALA A 172 -3.22 -1.79 -7.64
C ALA A 172 -4.67 -1.84 -8.15
N ILE A 173 -4.89 -1.65 -9.46
CA ILE A 173 -6.20 -1.76 -10.10
C ILE A 173 -6.74 -3.17 -9.97
N SER A 174 -5.93 -4.21 -10.19
CA SER A 174 -6.35 -5.61 -10.03
C SER A 174 -6.85 -5.90 -8.62
N ASN A 175 -6.11 -5.49 -7.59
CA ASN A 175 -6.57 -5.60 -6.20
C ASN A 175 -7.86 -4.81 -5.94
N GLY A 176 -7.96 -3.60 -6.51
CA GLY A 176 -9.16 -2.78 -6.44
C GLY A 176 -10.37 -3.48 -7.09
N ARG A 177 -10.17 -4.18 -8.20
CA ARG A 177 -11.22 -4.94 -8.88
C ARG A 177 -11.68 -6.12 -8.05
N ASP A 178 -10.78 -6.85 -7.40
CA ASP A 178 -11.16 -7.92 -6.46
C ASP A 178 -12.02 -7.36 -5.31
N ALA A 179 -11.69 -6.17 -4.81
CA ALA A 179 -12.49 -5.50 -3.79
C ALA A 179 -13.87 -5.05 -4.32
N LEU A 180 -13.95 -4.57 -5.57
CA LEU A 180 -15.22 -4.23 -6.20
C LEU A 180 -16.10 -5.47 -6.42
N ASP A 181 -15.51 -6.61 -6.78
CA ASP A 181 -16.26 -7.87 -6.91
C ASP A 181 -16.89 -8.25 -5.56
N ARG A 182 -16.14 -8.17 -4.44
CA ARG A 182 -16.69 -8.41 -3.10
C ARG A 182 -17.77 -7.40 -2.68
N LEU A 183 -17.63 -6.14 -3.06
CA LEU A 183 -18.67 -5.13 -2.83
C LEU A 183 -19.94 -5.46 -3.63
N ASN A 184 -19.77 -5.83 -4.91
CA ASN A 184 -20.87 -6.22 -5.77
C ASN A 184 -21.58 -7.47 -5.25
N ASP A 185 -20.84 -8.45 -4.73
CA ASP A 185 -21.41 -9.63 -4.07
C ASP A 185 -22.26 -9.24 -2.87
N ALA A 186 -21.79 -8.33 -2.00
CA ALA A 186 -22.56 -7.85 -0.86
C ALA A 186 -23.85 -7.13 -1.28
N LEU A 187 -23.79 -6.32 -2.34
CA LEU A 187 -24.95 -5.61 -2.91
C LEU A 187 -25.96 -6.57 -3.54
N LEU A 188 -25.49 -7.57 -4.29
CA LEU A 188 -26.36 -8.59 -4.90
C LEU A 188 -26.98 -9.49 -3.83
N ALA A 189 -26.21 -9.88 -2.81
CA ALA A 189 -26.67 -10.72 -1.72
C ALA A 189 -27.76 -10.06 -0.87
N ILE A 190 -27.72 -8.74 -0.70
CA ILE A 190 -28.81 -8.04 0.00
C ILE A 190 -30.01 -7.79 -0.92
N ALA A 191 -29.77 -7.49 -2.19
CA ALA A 191 -30.81 -7.33 -3.19
C ALA A 191 -31.62 -8.63 -3.39
N SER A 192 -30.96 -9.80 -3.39
CA SER A 192 -31.64 -11.10 -3.54
C SER A 192 -32.58 -11.43 -2.38
N LYS A 193 -32.30 -10.91 -1.19
CA LYS A 193 -33.18 -11.04 -0.01
C LYS A 193 -34.35 -10.05 -0.05
N ALA A 194 -34.10 -8.81 -0.47
CA ALA A 194 -35.12 -7.77 -0.51
C ALA A 194 -36.06 -7.89 -1.72
N TRP A 195 -35.54 -8.35 -2.87
CA TRP A 195 -36.27 -8.50 -4.13
C TRP A 195 -35.88 -9.80 -4.87
N PRO A 196 -36.33 -10.98 -4.37
CA PRO A 196 -35.96 -12.28 -4.91
C PRO A 196 -36.27 -12.46 -6.41
N GLU A 197 -37.30 -11.80 -6.93
CA GLU A 197 -37.71 -11.91 -8.33
C GLU A 197 -36.96 -10.96 -9.26
N ARG A 198 -36.22 -9.98 -8.72
CA ARG A 198 -35.67 -8.85 -9.51
C ARG A 198 -34.17 -8.63 -9.36
N TRP A 199 -33.52 -9.21 -8.36
CA TRP A 199 -32.12 -8.94 -8.07
C TRP A 199 -31.18 -9.24 -9.24
N THR A 200 -31.54 -10.16 -10.14
CA THR A 200 -30.79 -10.48 -11.37
C THR A 200 -30.84 -9.37 -12.42
N GLU A 201 -31.78 -8.41 -12.32
CA GLU A 201 -31.79 -7.18 -13.14
C GLU A 201 -30.73 -6.15 -12.67
N LEU A 202 -30.10 -6.37 -11.51
CA LEU A 202 -29.11 -5.46 -10.96
C LEU A 202 -27.76 -5.62 -11.65
N LEU A 203 -27.22 -4.51 -12.12
CA LEU A 203 -25.84 -4.41 -12.62
C LEU A 203 -25.09 -3.41 -11.76
N PRO A 204 -24.53 -3.83 -10.59
CA PRO A 204 -23.80 -2.92 -9.72
C PRO A 204 -22.60 -2.32 -10.43
N CYS A 205 -22.51 -0.99 -10.40
CA CYS A 205 -21.35 -0.22 -10.85
C CYS A 205 -21.24 1.09 -10.05
N PRO A 206 -21.24 1.04 -8.70
CA PRO A 206 -21.22 2.26 -7.90
C PRO A 206 -19.87 2.99 -7.96
N ILE A 207 -18.79 2.25 -8.24
CA ILE A 207 -17.40 2.74 -8.24
C ILE A 207 -16.72 2.27 -9.52
N VAL A 208 -15.97 3.16 -10.15
CA VAL A 208 -15.09 2.84 -11.29
C VAL A 208 -13.63 3.07 -10.93
N LEU A 209 -12.73 2.26 -11.51
CA LEU A 209 -11.29 2.42 -11.38
C LEU A 209 -10.73 2.98 -12.69
N ALA A 210 -9.84 3.96 -12.58
CA ALA A 210 -9.19 4.62 -13.71
C ALA A 210 -7.69 4.83 -13.42
N SER A 211 -6.90 5.19 -14.43
CA SER A 211 -5.48 5.48 -14.27
C SER A 211 -5.08 6.69 -15.08
N TRP A 212 -4.16 7.48 -14.54
CA TRP A 212 -3.42 8.53 -15.27
C TRP A 212 -2.03 8.06 -15.72
N VAL A 213 -1.56 6.91 -15.23
CA VAL A 213 -0.23 6.39 -15.56
C VAL A 213 -0.12 6.06 -17.05
N GLY A 214 0.75 6.78 -17.75
CA GLY A 214 0.91 6.68 -19.20
C GLY A 214 -0.14 7.43 -20.02
N TYR A 215 -0.91 8.31 -19.38
CA TYR A 215 -1.91 9.17 -20.04
C TYR A 215 -1.76 10.64 -19.67
N ASP A 216 -1.28 10.94 -18.46
CA ASP A 216 -0.99 12.28 -18.01
C ASP A 216 0.38 12.73 -18.53
N THR A 217 0.37 13.55 -19.57
CA THR A 217 1.57 14.08 -20.23
C THR A 217 2.02 15.43 -19.65
N ASP A 218 1.31 15.98 -18.67
CA ASP A 218 1.66 17.30 -18.13
C ASP A 218 3.06 17.26 -17.49
N GLY A 219 3.97 18.10 -18.00
CA GLY A 219 5.37 18.14 -17.56
C GLY A 219 6.22 16.92 -17.92
N ARG A 220 5.74 15.98 -18.75
CA ARG A 220 6.46 14.73 -19.08
C ARG A 220 6.77 14.60 -20.56
N THR A 221 8.05 14.42 -20.87
CA THR A 221 8.56 14.21 -22.23
C THR A 221 8.80 12.75 -22.58
N ASP A 222 8.74 11.86 -21.59
CA ASP A 222 8.98 10.42 -21.74
C ASP A 222 7.71 9.62 -22.05
N ILE A 223 6.54 10.28 -22.15
CA ILE A 223 5.27 9.65 -22.52
C ILE A 223 4.93 10.00 -23.97
N GLY A 224 5.21 9.07 -24.89
CA GLY A 224 4.85 9.18 -26.30
C GLY A 224 3.41 8.74 -26.60
N TRP A 225 2.89 9.19 -27.75
CA TRP A 225 1.55 8.80 -28.22
C TRP A 225 1.45 7.30 -28.51
N ALA A 226 2.49 6.70 -29.12
CA ALA A 226 2.53 5.28 -29.44
C ALA A 226 2.54 4.43 -28.16
N GLU A 227 3.34 4.81 -27.16
CA GLU A 227 3.35 4.19 -25.84
C GLU A 227 1.98 4.29 -25.17
N THR A 228 1.35 5.47 -25.17
CA THR A 228 0.01 5.69 -24.62
C THR A 228 -1.03 4.75 -25.24
N LEU A 229 -1.01 4.61 -26.57
CA LEU A 229 -1.88 3.68 -27.28
C LEU A 229 -1.58 2.22 -26.91
N GLY A 230 -0.31 1.84 -26.85
CA GLY A 230 0.13 0.51 -26.44
C GLY A 230 -0.34 0.15 -25.03
N LEU A 231 -0.22 1.08 -24.07
CA LEU A 231 -0.71 0.89 -22.70
C LEU A 231 -2.23 0.74 -22.66
N ARG A 232 -2.98 1.52 -23.46
CA ARG A 232 -4.43 1.39 -23.58
C ARG A 232 -4.84 0.00 -24.09
N LEU A 233 -4.18 -0.51 -25.14
CA LEU A 233 -4.43 -1.85 -25.66
C LEU A 233 -4.09 -2.91 -24.62
N ARG A 234 -2.98 -2.75 -23.89
CA ARG A 234 -2.59 -3.67 -22.81
C ARG A 234 -3.59 -3.68 -21.66
N MET A 235 -4.17 -2.54 -21.27
CA MET A 235 -5.27 -2.52 -20.30
C MET A 235 -6.51 -3.28 -20.79
N LYS A 236 -6.84 -3.20 -22.09
CA LYS A 236 -7.94 -3.97 -22.68
C LYS A 236 -7.63 -5.46 -22.69
N GLN A 237 -6.41 -5.85 -23.02
CA GLN A 237 -5.96 -7.23 -22.94
C GLN A 237 -6.09 -7.78 -21.52
N LEU A 238 -5.55 -7.08 -20.51
CA LEU A 238 -5.64 -7.48 -19.10
C LEU A 238 -7.10 -7.64 -18.62
N GLN A 239 -8.00 -6.78 -19.10
CA GLN A 239 -9.44 -6.90 -18.83
C GLN A 239 -10.02 -8.20 -19.40
N LEU A 240 -9.64 -8.55 -20.63
CA LEU A 240 -10.12 -9.78 -21.29
C LEU A 240 -9.54 -11.02 -20.60
N GLU A 241 -8.25 -11.00 -20.24
CA GLU A 241 -7.58 -12.07 -19.51
C GLU A 241 -8.29 -12.37 -18.18
N ARG A 242 -8.62 -11.34 -17.40
CA ARG A 242 -9.36 -11.53 -16.14
C ARG A 242 -10.75 -12.15 -16.36
N LEU A 243 -11.42 -11.83 -17.46
CA LEU A 243 -12.74 -12.41 -17.77
C LEU A 243 -12.66 -13.85 -18.26
N ALA A 244 -11.50 -14.29 -18.76
CA ALA A 244 -11.30 -15.63 -19.27
C ALA A 244 -11.10 -16.69 -18.17
N GLY A 245 -10.69 -16.27 -16.96
CA GLY A 245 -10.37 -17.17 -15.84
C GLY A 245 -8.89 -17.48 -15.76
#